data_AF-A0A959B474-F1
#
_entry.id   AF-A0A959B474-F1
#
_cell.length_a   1.000
_cell.length_b   1.000
_cell.length_c   1.000
_cell.angle_alpha   90.00
_cell.angle_beta   90.00
_cell.angle_gamma   90.00
#
_symmetry.space_group_name_H-M   'P 1'
#
loop_
_entity.id
_entity.type
_entity.pdbx_description
1 polymer ?
#
loop_
_entity_poly.entity_id
_entity_poly.type
_entity_poly.pdbx_seq_one_letter_code
_entity_poly.pdbx_strand_id
1 'polypeptide(L)'
;MRPSLFLLFSLYFFNLTAQNSRPNVLFILTDDQGSLDLNCYGAHDLHTPNLDALAASGVRFTQFYVAAPVCSPSRAALLTGRNPHAAGLAGNASSQPGHAGMPSQQVTMAEYFKGLGYTTGHIGKWHLGNTEDTRPLGQGFDYSFGHMGGCIDNYSHFFYWDGPNRHDLWENEAEVFPSGQYFPELMVEKAKAFIAAQSEAPFFLYFAMNAPHYPLQPAEKWRQYYQNTPMPRRDYAAFLSTQDELIGQLIQFLEEKGLRDNTIIVFMSDHGHSCEDRAFGGGGYAGPYRGAKFSLFEGGIRVPAIISWPEQIPKGKVVGEPCSSMDWLPTFLDITHAAPLLPTLEGESMLPLFNDAKPEERTFFWKQGVQWAVRRGPWKLIGNPMDPSNKYPLDTDKDALFLSNPILDPSESRNLAADYPEQVEALKALYLQWPYSRPTDIPRVLPPLQNKASSGKASLQTKPHPKYAAQGAATLIDNQRGSADFSDGHWLGFEERDMEAVIELPEVMDIASVKVRCLQNLDSYIFLPKRVSAAFSQDGKNYSKPVSVARNPKLEEEPNIVEEFTFEAPGKTRFIRIIATNEGTAPAWHKAAGDKVWLFVDEVVVE
;
A
#
# COMPACT_ATOMS: atom_id res chain seq x y z
N MET A 1 85.35 -13.81 -33.40
CA MET A 1 85.18 -12.61 -32.55
C MET A 1 83.76 -12.62 -31.99
N ARG A 2 83.67 -12.47 -30.67
CA ARG A 2 82.50 -12.22 -29.79
C ARG A 2 81.55 -13.38 -29.46
N PRO A 3 81.15 -13.52 -28.17
CA PRO A 3 80.49 -14.71 -27.63
C PRO A 3 78.98 -14.54 -27.48
N SER A 4 78.30 -15.69 -27.47
CA SER A 4 76.88 -15.86 -27.19
C SER A 4 76.52 -15.44 -25.76
N LEU A 5 75.52 -14.57 -25.62
CA LEU A 5 74.91 -14.22 -24.34
C LEU A 5 73.50 -14.84 -24.29
N PHE A 6 73.33 -15.91 -23.50
CA PHE A 6 72.03 -16.45 -23.14
C PHE A 6 71.37 -15.50 -22.13
N LEU A 7 70.27 -14.83 -22.52
CA LEU A 7 69.36 -14.17 -21.57
C LEU A 7 68.22 -15.13 -21.24
N LEU A 8 68.22 -15.62 -19.99
CA LEU A 8 67.08 -16.26 -19.35
C LEU A 8 66.01 -15.20 -19.06
N PHE A 9 64.93 -15.21 -19.83
CA PHE A 9 63.70 -14.50 -19.46
C PHE A 9 62.96 -15.36 -18.43
N SER A 10 63.06 -14.98 -17.16
CA SER A 10 62.18 -15.49 -16.10
C SER A 10 60.78 -14.89 -16.31
N LEU A 11 59.88 -15.68 -16.87
CA LEU A 11 58.44 -15.41 -16.88
C LEU A 11 57.90 -15.59 -15.45
N TYR A 12 57.89 -14.51 -14.68
CA TYR A 12 56.98 -14.42 -13.54
C TYR A 12 55.55 -14.34 -14.07
N PHE A 13 54.91 -15.51 -14.22
CA PHE A 13 53.45 -15.57 -14.26
C PHE A 13 52.95 -15.14 -12.88
N PHE A 14 52.63 -13.86 -12.72
CA PHE A 14 51.65 -13.46 -11.73
C PHE A 14 50.33 -14.10 -12.17
N ASN A 15 49.96 -15.20 -11.51
CA ASN A 15 48.58 -15.65 -11.48
C ASN A 15 47.77 -14.56 -10.76
N LEU A 16 47.32 -13.57 -11.53
CA LEU A 16 46.15 -12.77 -11.18
C LEU A 16 44.94 -13.70 -11.32
N THR A 17 44.74 -14.57 -10.34
CA THR A 17 43.40 -15.07 -10.05
C THR A 17 42.61 -13.89 -9.47
N ALA A 18 42.18 -12.98 -10.34
CA ALA A 18 40.97 -12.23 -10.09
C ALA A 18 39.83 -13.26 -10.19
N GLN A 19 39.64 -14.01 -9.11
CA GLN A 19 38.42 -14.79 -8.93
C GLN A 19 37.32 -13.75 -8.79
N ASN A 20 36.64 -13.51 -9.91
CA ASN A 20 35.53 -12.59 -10.06
C ASN A 20 34.35 -13.17 -9.26
N SER A 21 34.47 -13.16 -7.93
CA SER A 21 33.47 -13.72 -7.02
C SER A 21 32.27 -12.81 -7.05
N ARG A 22 31.13 -13.38 -7.47
CA ARG A 22 29.85 -12.66 -7.47
C ARG A 22 29.58 -12.12 -6.05
N PRO A 23 29.06 -10.89 -5.90
CA PRO A 23 28.83 -10.31 -4.59
C PRO A 23 27.73 -11.07 -3.85
N ASN A 24 27.84 -11.14 -2.53
CA ASN A 24 26.69 -11.49 -1.70
C ASN A 24 25.66 -10.35 -1.74
N VAL A 25 24.41 -10.66 -1.45
CA VAL A 25 23.32 -9.67 -1.39
C VAL A 25 22.57 -9.83 -0.08
N LEU A 26 22.54 -8.77 0.71
CA LEU A 26 21.69 -8.61 1.89
C LEU A 26 20.66 -7.51 1.61
N PHE A 27 19.40 -7.90 1.46
CA PHE A 27 18.29 -6.98 1.27
C PHE A 27 17.54 -6.79 2.59
N ILE A 28 17.62 -5.61 3.19
CA ILE A 28 16.95 -5.25 4.43
C ILE A 28 15.67 -4.48 4.09
N LEU A 29 14.53 -5.01 4.54
CA LEU A 29 13.22 -4.37 4.38
C LEU A 29 12.60 -4.12 5.75
N THR A 30 12.17 -2.89 6.02
CA THR A 30 11.42 -2.51 7.23
C THR A 30 9.92 -2.39 6.95
N ASP A 31 9.11 -2.26 8.01
CA ASP A 31 7.64 -2.31 7.92
C ASP A 31 7.03 -1.11 8.66
N ASP A 32 6.23 -0.28 7.96
CA ASP A 32 5.68 0.98 8.49
C ASP A 32 6.73 2.05 8.89
N GLN A 33 7.87 2.16 8.19
CA GLN A 33 8.87 3.21 8.46
C GLN A 33 8.57 4.53 7.72
N GLY A 34 8.61 5.66 8.42
CA GLY A 34 8.37 6.98 7.82
C GLY A 34 9.53 7.45 6.93
N SER A 35 9.21 8.30 5.95
CA SER A 35 10.13 8.74 4.89
C SER A 35 11.39 9.44 5.43
N LEU A 36 11.28 10.14 6.56
CA LEU A 36 12.39 10.89 7.16
C LEU A 36 12.93 10.26 8.43
N ASP A 37 12.49 9.05 8.79
CA ASP A 37 12.78 8.40 10.07
C ASP A 37 14.17 7.77 10.16
N LEU A 38 15.18 8.50 9.68
CA LEU A 38 16.60 8.24 9.85
C LEU A 38 17.33 9.58 9.94
N ASN A 39 18.44 9.65 10.67
CA ASN A 39 19.28 10.84 10.77
C ASN A 39 19.77 11.32 9.39
N CYS A 40 20.27 10.39 8.56
CA CYS A 40 20.69 10.66 7.19
C CYS A 40 19.54 11.11 6.25
N TYR A 41 18.28 11.06 6.72
CA TYR A 41 17.11 11.62 6.04
C TYR A 41 16.52 12.86 6.75
N GLY A 42 17.02 13.23 7.93
CA GLY A 42 16.67 14.48 8.62
C GLY A 42 15.95 14.33 9.97
N ALA A 43 15.75 13.12 10.49
CA ALA A 43 15.19 12.92 11.83
C ALA A 43 16.24 13.14 12.94
N HIS A 44 16.43 14.39 13.34
CA HIS A 44 17.39 14.78 14.39
C HIS A 44 17.10 14.25 15.79
N ASP A 45 15.88 13.75 16.01
CA ASP A 45 15.46 13.17 17.28
C ASP A 45 15.84 11.68 17.40
N LEU A 46 16.20 11.00 16.31
CA LEU A 46 16.48 9.57 16.29
C LEU A 46 17.97 9.22 16.45
N HIS A 47 18.24 8.06 17.01
CA HIS A 47 19.57 7.45 17.10
C HIS A 47 19.65 6.26 16.13
N THR A 48 20.21 6.50 14.93
CA THR A 48 20.29 5.52 13.83
C THR A 48 21.68 5.45 13.18
N PRO A 49 22.77 5.33 13.98
CA PRO A 49 24.13 5.46 13.47
C PRO A 49 24.54 4.39 12.47
N ASN A 50 23.95 3.18 12.51
CA ASN A 50 24.35 2.10 11.62
C ASN A 50 23.82 2.32 10.20
N LEU A 51 22.55 2.74 10.08
CA LEU A 51 21.97 3.11 8.80
C LEU A 51 22.55 4.42 8.24
N ASP A 52 22.95 5.35 9.11
CA ASP A 52 23.72 6.54 8.70
C ASP A 52 25.08 6.14 8.09
N ALA A 53 25.79 5.22 8.73
CA ALA A 53 27.05 4.69 8.21
C ALA A 53 26.86 3.91 6.91
N LEU A 54 25.75 3.18 6.77
CA LEU A 54 25.39 2.51 5.52
C LEU A 54 25.17 3.52 4.38
N ALA A 55 24.44 4.61 4.65
CA ALA A 55 24.25 5.69 3.68
C ALA A 55 25.59 6.37 3.32
N ALA A 56 26.43 6.65 4.32
CA ALA A 56 27.74 7.27 4.11
C ALA A 56 28.71 6.39 3.31
N SER A 57 28.56 5.06 3.40
CA SER A 57 29.37 4.09 2.64
C SER A 57 28.78 3.68 1.29
N GLY A 58 27.67 4.31 0.86
CA GLY A 58 27.01 3.98 -0.39
C GLY A 58 26.24 5.15 -1.02
N VAL A 59 25.12 4.82 -1.65
CA VAL A 59 24.20 5.72 -2.32
C VAL A 59 22.90 5.77 -1.51
N ARG A 60 22.41 6.97 -1.20
CA ARG A 60 21.05 7.19 -0.67
C ARG A 60 20.16 7.87 -1.70
N PHE A 61 18.87 7.55 -1.69
CA PHE A 61 17.90 8.10 -2.63
C PHE A 61 16.98 9.09 -1.95
N THR A 62 16.77 10.26 -2.54
CA THR A 62 15.84 11.24 -1.97
C THR A 62 14.43 11.07 -2.50
N GLN A 63 14.24 10.49 -3.69
CA GLN A 63 12.95 10.27 -4.35
C GLN A 63 12.74 8.77 -4.69
N PHE A 64 12.69 7.92 -3.66
CA PHE A 64 12.46 6.48 -3.84
C PHE A 64 11.03 6.10 -3.50
N TYR A 65 10.35 5.40 -4.42
CA TYR A 65 8.94 5.07 -4.31
C TYR A 65 8.67 3.57 -4.24
N VAL A 66 7.84 3.16 -3.30
CA VAL A 66 7.25 1.81 -3.33
C VAL A 66 6.10 1.75 -4.32
N ALA A 67 5.83 0.57 -4.87
CA ALA A 67 4.80 0.39 -5.88
C ALA A 67 3.35 0.37 -5.31
N ALA A 68 3.21 0.33 -3.98
CA ALA A 68 1.91 0.40 -3.30
C ALA A 68 2.05 0.96 -1.87
N PRO A 69 1.01 1.60 -1.33
CA PRO A 69 1.05 2.20 0.02
C PRO A 69 0.67 1.19 1.13
N VAL A 70 0.83 -0.11 0.88
CA VAL A 70 0.46 -1.23 1.77
C VAL A 70 1.37 -2.45 1.56
N CYS A 71 1.50 -3.29 2.59
CA CYS A 71 2.55 -4.31 2.71
C CYS A 71 2.62 -5.32 1.56
N SER A 72 1.60 -6.18 1.34
CA SER A 72 1.73 -7.30 0.39
C SER A 72 1.92 -6.85 -1.05
N PRO A 73 1.13 -5.90 -1.58
CA PRO A 73 1.33 -5.37 -2.92
C PRO A 73 2.73 -4.79 -3.14
N SER A 74 3.26 -4.06 -2.14
CA SER A 74 4.62 -3.49 -2.22
C SER A 74 5.70 -4.57 -2.23
N ARG A 75 5.58 -5.59 -1.37
CA ARG A 75 6.51 -6.75 -1.30
C ARG A 75 6.48 -7.57 -2.58
N ALA A 76 5.30 -7.80 -3.15
CA ALA A 76 5.15 -8.50 -4.42
C ALA A 76 5.87 -7.74 -5.53
N ALA A 77 5.71 -6.42 -5.58
CA ALA A 77 6.35 -5.60 -6.59
C ALA A 77 7.87 -5.54 -6.44
N LEU A 78 8.37 -5.44 -5.21
CA LEU A 78 9.79 -5.51 -4.89
C LEU A 78 10.42 -6.82 -5.39
N LEU A 79 9.83 -7.96 -5.02
CA LEU A 79 10.41 -9.26 -5.29
C LEU A 79 10.28 -9.67 -6.76
N THR A 80 9.31 -9.14 -7.50
CA THR A 80 9.08 -9.53 -8.91
C THR A 80 9.56 -8.50 -9.92
N GLY A 81 9.86 -7.26 -9.50
CA GLY A 81 10.19 -6.15 -10.41
C GLY A 81 9.00 -5.72 -11.29
N ARG A 82 7.77 -6.00 -10.85
CA ARG A 82 6.52 -5.76 -11.58
C ARG A 82 5.54 -4.98 -10.72
N ASN A 83 4.65 -4.22 -11.31
CA ASN A 83 3.62 -3.52 -10.56
C ASN A 83 2.69 -4.53 -9.87
N PRO A 84 2.01 -4.17 -8.78
CA PRO A 84 1.20 -5.13 -8.02
C PRO A 84 0.10 -5.83 -8.82
N HIS A 85 -0.49 -5.17 -9.82
CA HIS A 85 -1.50 -5.76 -10.70
C HIS A 85 -0.88 -6.75 -11.69
N ALA A 86 0.32 -6.47 -12.20
CA ALA A 86 1.10 -7.40 -13.02
C ALA A 86 1.63 -8.60 -12.23
N ALA A 87 2.01 -8.37 -10.97
CA ALA A 87 2.39 -9.39 -10.00
C ALA A 87 1.18 -10.22 -9.54
N GLY A 88 -0.05 -9.80 -9.84
CA GLY A 88 -1.28 -10.52 -9.46
C GLY A 88 -1.66 -10.40 -7.98
N LEU A 89 -1.15 -9.38 -7.28
CA LEU A 89 -1.45 -9.11 -5.88
C LEU A 89 -1.65 -7.61 -5.62
N ALA A 90 -2.81 -7.09 -6.05
CA ALA A 90 -3.17 -5.66 -5.92
C ALA A 90 -3.74 -5.27 -4.54
N GLY A 91 -3.98 -6.25 -3.65
CA GLY A 91 -4.43 -6.06 -2.28
C GLY A 91 -3.62 -6.91 -1.32
N ASN A 92 -3.76 -6.67 0.00
CA ASN A 92 -3.07 -7.47 0.99
C ASN A 92 -3.47 -8.95 0.88
N ALA A 93 -2.48 -9.83 0.94
CA ALA A 93 -2.73 -11.27 0.96
C ALA A 93 -3.52 -11.63 2.22
N SER A 94 -4.45 -12.57 2.09
CA SER A 94 -5.14 -13.12 3.25
C SER A 94 -4.12 -13.77 4.18
N SER A 95 -4.21 -13.46 5.47
CA SER A 95 -3.40 -14.15 6.48
C SER A 95 -4.02 -15.49 6.90
N GLN A 96 -5.24 -15.82 6.42
CA GLN A 96 -5.92 -17.08 6.71
C GLN A 96 -5.30 -18.24 5.91
N PRO A 97 -5.06 -19.41 6.53
CA PRO A 97 -4.56 -20.58 5.82
C PRO A 97 -5.42 -20.95 4.59
N GLY A 98 -4.78 -21.50 3.55
CA GLY A 98 -5.46 -21.99 2.34
C GLY A 98 -5.90 -20.93 1.33
N HIS A 99 -5.76 -19.64 1.64
CA HIS A 99 -6.01 -18.57 0.68
C HIS A 99 -4.75 -18.29 -0.17
N ALA A 100 -4.96 -18.08 -1.47
CA ALA A 100 -3.89 -17.69 -2.37
C ALA A 100 -3.37 -16.29 -2.03
N GLY A 101 -2.05 -16.11 -2.11
CA GLY A 101 -1.39 -14.81 -2.10
C GLY A 101 -0.94 -14.42 -3.50
N MET A 102 0.32 -14.01 -3.63
CA MET A 102 0.96 -13.83 -4.93
C MET A 102 0.89 -15.13 -5.73
N PRO A 103 0.44 -15.11 -7.00
CA PRO A 103 0.38 -16.31 -7.84
C PRO A 103 1.76 -16.97 -7.95
N SER A 104 1.80 -18.30 -7.82
CA SER A 104 3.07 -19.04 -7.81
C SER A 104 3.82 -19.05 -9.13
N GLN A 105 3.17 -18.63 -10.22
CA GLN A 105 3.78 -18.45 -11.53
C GLN A 105 4.60 -17.15 -11.66
N GLN A 106 4.52 -16.24 -10.67
CA GLN A 106 5.41 -15.10 -10.61
C GLN A 106 6.81 -15.57 -10.24
N VAL A 107 7.82 -14.94 -10.84
CA VAL A 107 9.22 -15.28 -10.59
C VAL A 107 9.81 -14.24 -9.64
N THR A 108 10.24 -14.67 -8.47
CA THR A 108 10.83 -13.79 -7.46
C THR A 108 12.33 -13.61 -7.65
N MET A 109 12.87 -12.55 -7.07
CA MET A 109 14.30 -12.27 -6.98
C MET A 109 15.11 -13.46 -6.41
N ALA A 110 14.52 -14.27 -5.52
CA ALA A 110 15.17 -15.48 -5.02
C ALA A 110 15.39 -16.51 -6.12
N GLU A 111 14.40 -16.76 -6.99
CA GLU A 111 14.53 -17.69 -8.11
C GLU A 111 15.59 -17.24 -9.12
N TYR A 112 15.69 -15.92 -9.37
CA TYR A 112 16.76 -15.35 -10.18
C TYR A 112 18.14 -15.62 -9.57
N PHE A 113 18.32 -15.30 -8.29
CA PHE A 113 19.60 -15.55 -7.60
C PHE A 113 19.94 -17.04 -7.52
N LYS A 114 18.95 -17.89 -7.26
CA LYS A 114 19.12 -19.35 -7.23
C LYS A 114 19.58 -19.89 -8.59
N GLY A 115 19.01 -19.40 -9.69
CA GLY A 115 19.46 -19.72 -11.05
C GLY A 115 20.92 -19.31 -11.33
N LEU A 116 21.44 -18.35 -10.58
CA LEU A 116 22.84 -17.90 -10.62
C LEU A 116 23.73 -18.63 -9.60
N GLY A 117 23.24 -19.69 -8.95
CA GLY A 117 23.99 -20.50 -8.00
C GLY A 117 24.16 -19.85 -6.61
N TYR A 118 23.31 -18.88 -6.26
CA TYR A 118 23.27 -18.33 -4.91
C TYR A 118 22.51 -19.28 -3.98
N THR A 119 22.95 -19.36 -2.72
CA THR A 119 22.09 -19.84 -1.63
C THR A 119 21.12 -18.74 -1.24
N THR A 120 19.84 -19.03 -1.15
CA THR A 120 18.79 -18.02 -0.92
C THR A 120 18.11 -18.18 0.43
N GLY A 121 17.99 -17.09 1.18
CA GLY A 121 17.39 -17.07 2.52
C GLY A 121 16.31 -16.00 2.67
N HIS A 122 15.20 -16.36 3.31
CA HIS A 122 14.16 -15.44 3.77
C HIS A 122 14.15 -15.42 5.30
N ILE A 123 14.21 -14.23 5.90
CA ILE A 123 14.10 -14.07 7.35
C ILE A 123 13.17 -12.89 7.66
N GLY A 124 12.07 -13.15 8.35
CA GLY A 124 11.11 -12.14 8.78
C GLY A 124 9.69 -12.30 8.24
N LYS A 125 9.05 -11.18 7.91
CA LYS A 125 7.68 -11.09 7.40
C LYS A 125 7.63 -11.46 5.91
N TRP A 126 6.87 -12.51 5.58
CA TRP A 126 6.62 -12.90 4.20
C TRP A 126 5.46 -12.10 3.58
N HIS A 127 4.24 -12.33 4.06
CA HIS A 127 3.01 -11.63 3.67
C HIS A 127 2.64 -11.69 2.18
N LEU A 128 3.07 -12.74 1.46
CA LEU A 128 2.75 -12.97 0.04
C LEU A 128 2.01 -14.29 -0.22
N GLY A 129 1.54 -14.97 0.82
CA GLY A 129 0.80 -16.22 0.69
C GLY A 129 1.17 -17.21 1.79
N ASN A 130 0.31 -18.20 1.97
CA ASN A 130 0.46 -19.21 3.03
C ASN A 130 0.17 -20.64 2.54
N THR A 131 0.10 -20.85 1.23
CA THR A 131 0.04 -22.20 0.63
C THR A 131 1.45 -22.71 0.35
N GLU A 132 1.61 -24.03 0.16
CA GLU A 132 2.91 -24.66 -0.15
C GLU A 132 3.66 -23.92 -1.27
N ASP A 133 3.00 -23.68 -2.40
CA ASP A 133 3.58 -23.01 -3.57
C ASP A 133 3.78 -21.50 -3.42
N THR A 134 3.14 -20.85 -2.42
CA THR A 134 3.19 -19.39 -2.23
C THR A 134 3.98 -18.96 -0.99
N ARG A 135 4.41 -19.91 -0.16
CA ARG A 135 5.37 -19.69 0.93
C ARG A 135 6.80 -19.49 0.38
N PRO A 136 7.74 -18.97 1.17
CA PRO A 136 9.09 -18.66 0.70
C PRO A 136 9.80 -19.80 -0.04
N LEU A 137 9.70 -21.04 0.45
CA LEU A 137 10.37 -22.19 -0.18
C LEU A 137 9.80 -22.52 -1.57
N GLY A 138 8.48 -22.38 -1.74
CA GLY A 138 7.81 -22.51 -3.05
C GLY A 138 8.08 -21.33 -3.99
N GLN A 139 8.72 -20.27 -3.50
CA GLN A 139 9.00 -19.03 -4.21
C GLN A 139 10.51 -18.76 -4.34
N GLY A 140 11.31 -19.83 -4.35
CA GLY A 140 12.73 -19.80 -4.69
C GLY A 140 13.70 -19.76 -3.52
N PHE A 141 13.25 -19.57 -2.27
CA PHE A 141 14.14 -19.55 -1.12
C PHE A 141 14.59 -20.96 -0.71
N ASP A 142 15.85 -21.15 -0.35
CA ASP A 142 16.39 -22.42 0.18
C ASP A 142 16.20 -22.56 1.69
N TYR A 143 16.16 -21.42 2.39
CA TYR A 143 15.93 -21.35 3.82
C TYR A 143 14.90 -20.27 4.15
N SER A 144 14.02 -20.54 5.12
CA SER A 144 13.07 -19.54 5.61
C SER A 144 12.94 -19.59 7.13
N PHE A 145 12.94 -18.42 7.79
CA PHE A 145 12.53 -18.27 9.17
C PHE A 145 11.66 -17.03 9.35
N GLY A 146 10.42 -17.17 9.82
CA GLY A 146 9.54 -16.03 10.04
C GLY A 146 8.06 -16.34 9.92
N HIS A 147 7.27 -15.31 9.67
CA HIS A 147 5.80 -15.38 9.72
C HIS A 147 5.15 -15.11 8.36
N MET A 148 4.01 -15.75 8.10
CA MET A 148 3.35 -15.70 6.79
C MET A 148 2.30 -14.60 6.70
N GLY A 149 1.63 -14.29 7.82
CA GLY A 149 0.63 -13.25 7.92
C GLY A 149 1.20 -11.84 8.00
N GLY A 150 0.30 -10.86 8.05
CA GLY A 150 0.66 -9.45 8.03
C GLY A 150 1.36 -8.91 9.28
N CYS A 151 1.19 -9.56 10.44
CA CYS A 151 1.81 -9.14 11.69
C CYS A 151 1.81 -10.27 12.72
N ILE A 152 2.74 -10.20 13.68
CA ILE A 152 2.77 -11.04 14.88
C ILE A 152 3.16 -10.20 16.09
N ASP A 153 2.79 -10.64 17.28
CA ASP A 153 3.38 -10.15 18.52
C ASP A 153 4.83 -10.67 18.66
N ASN A 154 5.78 -9.82 19.04
CA ASN A 154 7.22 -10.16 18.98
C ASN A 154 7.69 -11.16 20.04
N TYR A 155 6.85 -11.60 20.98
CA TYR A 155 7.24 -12.54 22.05
C TYR A 155 6.40 -13.81 22.06
N SER A 156 5.10 -13.68 21.81
CA SER A 156 4.18 -14.81 21.67
C SER A 156 4.20 -15.39 20.25
N HIS A 157 4.52 -14.57 19.25
CA HIS A 157 4.51 -14.92 17.82
C HIS A 157 3.11 -15.23 17.29
N PHE A 158 2.08 -14.69 17.93
CA PHE A 158 0.70 -14.82 17.49
C PHE A 158 0.33 -13.68 16.55
N PHE A 159 -0.31 -14.03 15.43
CA PHE A 159 -1.08 -13.12 14.63
C PHE A 159 -2.31 -12.67 15.42
N TYR A 160 -2.55 -11.35 15.45
CA TYR A 160 -3.60 -10.73 16.27
C TYR A 160 -4.52 -9.78 15.49
N TRP A 161 -4.34 -9.63 14.17
CA TRP A 161 -5.09 -8.65 13.39
C TRP A 161 -6.57 -9.01 13.23
N ASP A 162 -6.82 -10.27 12.89
CA ASP A 162 -8.16 -10.80 12.63
C ASP A 162 -8.32 -12.14 13.34
N GLY A 163 -9.38 -12.26 14.12
CA GLY A 163 -9.61 -13.39 15.01
C GLY A 163 -9.98 -14.67 14.25
N PRO A 164 -9.79 -15.85 14.87
CA PRO A 164 -9.11 -16.06 16.14
C PRO A 164 -7.60 -15.82 16.05
N ASN A 165 -7.00 -15.35 17.15
CA ASN A 165 -5.54 -15.27 17.26
C ASN A 165 -4.94 -16.66 17.06
N ARG A 166 -3.88 -16.74 16.25
CA ARG A 166 -3.18 -18.00 15.95
C ARG A 166 -1.68 -17.77 15.98
N HIS A 167 -0.94 -18.80 16.32
CA HIS A 167 0.51 -18.78 16.21
C HIS A 167 0.91 -18.75 14.73
N ASP A 168 1.95 -17.99 14.40
CA ASP A 168 2.43 -17.82 13.02
C ASP A 168 3.94 -17.57 13.01
N LEU A 169 4.72 -18.58 13.41
CA LEU A 169 6.17 -18.56 13.25
C LEU A 169 6.67 -19.91 12.77
N TRP A 170 7.45 -19.87 11.70
CA TRP A 170 7.85 -21.04 10.94
C TRP A 170 9.36 -21.02 10.71
N GLU A 171 9.97 -22.20 10.77
CA GLU A 171 11.28 -22.45 10.21
C GLU A 171 11.12 -23.49 9.10
N ASN A 172 11.39 -23.07 7.86
CA ASN A 172 11.05 -23.79 6.65
C ASN A 172 9.54 -24.10 6.62
N GLU A 173 9.17 -25.38 6.59
CA GLU A 173 7.78 -25.83 6.57
C GLU A 173 7.22 -26.14 7.96
N ALA A 174 8.08 -26.15 8.99
CA ALA A 174 7.70 -26.52 10.35
C ALA A 174 7.36 -25.28 11.18
N GLU A 175 6.23 -25.32 11.87
CA GLU A 175 5.89 -24.33 12.88
C GLU A 175 6.82 -24.50 14.10
N VAL A 176 7.36 -23.40 14.62
CA VAL A 176 8.34 -23.41 15.72
C VAL A 176 7.87 -22.50 16.85
N PHE A 177 8.04 -22.95 18.10
CA PHE A 177 7.48 -22.28 19.28
C PHE A 177 8.58 -21.79 20.25
N PRO A 178 9.41 -20.78 19.88
CA PRO A 178 10.39 -20.18 20.76
C PRO A 178 9.71 -19.20 21.76
N SER A 179 8.75 -19.71 22.52
CA SER A 179 7.89 -18.92 23.40
C SER A 179 8.65 -17.98 24.32
N GLY A 180 8.33 -16.68 24.26
CA GLY A 180 8.93 -15.64 25.10
C GLY A 180 10.30 -15.13 24.61
N GLN A 181 10.86 -15.69 23.55
CA GLN A 181 12.03 -15.12 22.88
C GLN A 181 11.60 -13.97 21.97
N TYR A 182 12.46 -12.96 21.84
CA TYR A 182 12.14 -11.75 21.11
C TYR A 182 12.41 -11.92 19.61
N PHE A 183 11.37 -11.82 18.78
CA PHE A 183 11.45 -12.12 17.35
C PHE A 183 12.52 -11.34 16.59
N PRO A 184 12.71 -10.01 16.75
CA PRO A 184 13.79 -9.29 16.08
C PRO A 184 15.20 -9.78 16.40
N GLU A 185 15.45 -10.28 17.63
CA GLU A 185 16.73 -10.90 17.99
C GLU A 185 16.88 -12.28 17.35
N LEU A 186 15.82 -13.09 17.34
CA LEU A 186 15.80 -14.38 16.62
C LEU A 186 16.12 -14.19 15.14
N MET A 187 15.58 -13.14 14.51
CA MET A 187 15.89 -12.82 13.12
C MET A 187 17.40 -12.62 12.92
N VAL A 188 18.07 -11.83 13.77
CA VAL A 188 19.53 -11.60 13.70
C VAL A 188 20.30 -12.89 13.93
N GLU A 189 19.91 -13.70 14.90
CA GLU A 189 20.53 -15.01 15.16
C GLU A 189 20.48 -15.90 13.91
N LYS A 190 19.29 -16.07 13.34
CA LYS A 190 19.07 -16.90 12.15
C LYS A 190 19.81 -16.34 10.93
N ALA A 191 19.89 -15.02 10.78
CA ALA A 191 20.65 -14.39 9.70
C ALA A 191 22.15 -14.67 9.82
N LYS A 192 22.72 -14.53 11.02
CA LYS A 192 24.13 -14.85 11.28
C LYS A 192 24.41 -16.34 11.04
N ALA A 193 23.51 -17.23 11.48
CA ALA A 193 23.64 -18.66 11.24
C ALA A 193 23.59 -19.01 9.75
N PHE A 194 22.65 -18.42 9.00
CA PHE A 194 22.54 -18.58 7.55
C PHE A 194 23.81 -18.12 6.83
N ILE A 195 24.35 -16.94 7.17
CA ILE A 195 25.58 -16.41 6.57
C ILE A 195 26.79 -17.27 6.93
N ALA A 196 26.90 -17.72 8.19
CA ALA A 196 28.02 -18.55 8.65
C ALA A 196 28.08 -19.93 8.00
N ALA A 197 26.94 -20.45 7.55
CA ALA A 197 26.87 -21.74 6.87
C ALA A 197 27.36 -21.69 5.41
N GLN A 198 27.58 -20.49 4.85
CA GLN A 198 28.05 -20.32 3.48
C GLN A 198 29.58 -20.49 3.42
N SER A 199 30.05 -21.29 2.46
CA SER A 199 31.49 -21.56 2.26
C SER A 199 32.05 -20.81 1.05
N GLU A 200 31.66 -21.22 -0.16
CA GLU A 200 32.16 -20.64 -1.42
C GLU A 200 31.06 -20.05 -2.31
N ALA A 201 29.81 -20.49 -2.16
CA ALA A 201 28.69 -19.95 -2.93
C ALA A 201 28.27 -18.58 -2.38
N PRO A 202 27.94 -17.60 -3.25
CA PRO A 202 27.39 -16.34 -2.79
C PRO A 202 25.98 -16.54 -2.23
N PHE A 203 25.53 -15.64 -1.36
CA PHE A 203 24.18 -15.71 -0.81
C PHE A 203 23.30 -14.51 -1.18
N PHE A 204 22.00 -14.76 -1.25
CA PHE A 204 20.97 -13.73 -1.27
C PHE A 204 20.11 -13.89 -0.02
N LEU A 205 20.13 -12.90 0.86
CA LEU A 205 19.35 -12.88 2.09
C LEU A 205 18.34 -11.74 2.03
N TYR A 206 17.06 -12.08 1.97
CA TYR A 206 15.94 -11.16 2.15
C TYR A 206 15.56 -11.10 3.63
N PHE A 207 16.02 -10.05 4.30
CA PHE A 207 15.86 -9.78 5.72
C PHE A 207 14.73 -8.75 5.92
N ALA A 208 13.50 -9.25 6.04
CA ALA A 208 12.28 -8.46 6.03
C ALA A 208 11.72 -8.26 7.44
N MET A 209 12.28 -7.31 8.17
CA MET A 209 11.84 -6.99 9.54
C MET A 209 10.38 -6.56 9.58
N ASN A 210 9.66 -7.00 10.60
CA ASN A 210 8.33 -6.49 10.96
C ASN A 210 8.42 -5.18 11.77
N ALA A 211 9.61 -4.76 12.22
CA ALA A 211 9.77 -3.47 12.87
C ALA A 211 9.82 -2.31 11.84
N PRO A 212 9.32 -1.11 12.17
CA PRO A 212 8.63 -0.71 13.41
C PRO A 212 7.11 -0.94 13.43
N HIS A 213 6.52 -1.80 12.60
CA HIS A 213 5.09 -2.14 12.67
C HIS A 213 4.70 -2.54 14.09
N TYR A 214 3.52 -2.10 14.54
CA TYR A 214 2.99 -2.43 15.85
C TYR A 214 2.81 -3.97 16.01
N PRO A 215 2.73 -4.51 17.25
CA PRO A 215 2.84 -3.82 18.54
C PRO A 215 4.25 -3.23 18.75
N LEU A 216 4.31 -1.97 19.20
CA LEU A 216 5.57 -1.28 19.44
C LEU A 216 6.25 -1.89 20.68
N GLN A 217 7.18 -2.81 20.46
CA GLN A 217 7.88 -3.57 21.50
C GLN A 217 9.39 -3.37 21.40
N PRO A 218 9.91 -2.14 21.60
CA PRO A 218 11.34 -1.85 21.55
C PRO A 218 12.14 -2.52 22.66
N ALA A 219 13.46 -2.60 22.51
CA ALA A 219 14.36 -3.02 23.59
C ALA A 219 14.35 -2.00 24.75
N GLU A 220 14.55 -2.50 25.97
CA GLU A 220 14.46 -1.70 27.19
C GLU A 220 15.44 -0.52 27.21
N LYS A 221 16.67 -0.73 26.74
CA LYS A 221 17.69 0.32 26.59
C LYS A 221 17.15 1.54 25.82
N TRP A 222 16.45 1.30 24.72
CA TRP A 222 15.93 2.38 23.87
C TRP A 222 14.69 3.03 24.47
N ARG A 223 13.84 2.27 25.18
CA ARG A 223 12.75 2.87 25.99
C ARG A 223 13.28 3.88 26.99
N GLN A 224 14.37 3.54 27.69
CA GLN A 224 15.02 4.43 28.66
C GLN A 224 15.65 5.64 27.98
N TYR A 225 16.31 5.46 26.82
CA TYR A 225 16.89 6.55 26.05
C TYR A 225 15.85 7.59 25.63
N TYR A 226 14.69 7.14 25.14
CA TYR A 226 13.62 8.03 24.65
C TYR A 226 12.60 8.43 25.71
N GLN A 227 12.77 8.10 26.99
CA GLN A 227 11.75 8.27 28.04
C GLN A 227 11.10 9.68 28.12
N ASN A 228 11.82 10.73 27.70
CA ASN A 228 11.37 12.12 27.70
C ASN A 228 10.69 12.57 26.39
N THR A 229 10.60 11.69 25.39
CA THR A 229 9.91 11.94 24.12
C THR A 229 8.40 11.76 24.32
N PRO A 230 7.53 12.61 23.76
CA PRO A 230 6.08 12.41 23.83
C PRO A 230 5.62 11.18 23.05
N MET A 231 4.54 10.53 23.51
CA MET A 231 3.81 9.55 22.69
C MET A 231 3.04 10.26 21.56
N PRO A 232 2.82 9.60 20.40
CA PRO A 232 3.24 8.23 20.08
C PRO A 232 4.70 8.11 19.58
N ARG A 233 5.39 9.23 19.33
CA ARG A 233 6.78 9.25 18.81
C ARG A 233 7.77 8.46 19.67
N ARG A 234 7.63 8.50 21.00
CA ARG A 234 8.52 7.82 21.95
C ARG A 234 8.76 6.35 21.65
N ASP A 235 7.68 5.57 21.60
CA ASP A 235 7.77 4.11 21.54
C ASP A 235 8.17 3.67 20.12
N TYR A 236 7.76 4.45 19.12
CA TYR A 236 8.19 4.29 17.73
C TYR A 236 9.69 4.58 17.54
N ALA A 237 10.20 5.70 18.06
CA ALA A 237 11.61 6.06 18.02
C ALA A 237 12.49 5.03 18.73
N ALA A 238 12.04 4.53 19.88
CA ALA A 238 12.71 3.45 20.58
C ALA A 238 12.76 2.16 19.74
N PHE A 239 11.73 1.87 18.96
CA PHE A 239 11.72 0.67 18.13
C PHE A 239 12.64 0.80 16.92
N LEU A 240 12.69 1.99 16.31
CA LEU A 240 13.65 2.29 15.25
C LEU A 240 15.11 2.19 15.71
N SER A 241 15.46 2.69 16.89
CA SER A 241 16.84 2.51 17.40
C SER A 241 17.14 1.06 17.79
N THR A 242 16.12 0.29 18.20
CA THR A 242 16.26 -1.16 18.38
C THR A 242 16.57 -1.83 17.05
N GLN A 243 15.83 -1.47 16.00
CA GLN A 243 16.04 -1.98 14.64
C GLN A 243 17.42 -1.60 14.08
N ASP A 244 17.84 -0.33 14.21
CA ASP A 244 19.15 0.12 13.75
C ASP A 244 20.29 -0.64 14.45
N GLU A 245 20.17 -0.87 15.77
CA GLU A 245 21.15 -1.65 16.53
C GLU A 245 21.23 -3.11 16.04
N LEU A 246 20.09 -3.75 15.78
CA LEU A 246 20.03 -5.12 15.26
C LEU A 246 20.59 -5.24 13.85
N ILE A 247 20.31 -4.26 12.98
CA ILE A 247 20.92 -4.17 11.65
C ILE A 247 22.43 -3.97 11.77
N GLY A 248 22.88 -3.11 12.67
CA GLY A 248 24.29 -2.89 12.98
C GLY A 248 25.02 -4.17 13.35
N GLN A 249 24.40 -5.03 14.17
CA GLN A 249 24.97 -6.33 14.52
C GLN A 249 25.16 -7.27 13.32
N LEU A 250 24.31 -7.18 12.31
CA LEU A 250 24.42 -7.99 11.09
C LEU A 250 25.51 -7.45 10.16
N ILE A 251 25.61 -6.12 10.02
CA ILE A 251 26.67 -5.45 9.26
C ILE A 251 28.03 -5.74 9.90
N GLN A 252 28.14 -5.59 11.22
CA GLN A 252 29.35 -5.92 11.97
C GLN A 252 29.76 -7.39 11.77
N PHE A 253 28.79 -8.32 11.75
CA PHE A 253 29.09 -9.73 11.50
C PHE A 253 29.68 -9.97 10.11
N LEU A 254 29.20 -9.26 9.07
CA LEU A 254 29.80 -9.31 7.74
C LEU A 254 31.24 -8.78 7.73
N GLU A 255 31.53 -7.74 8.50
CA GLU A 255 32.89 -7.19 8.67
C GLU A 255 33.82 -8.20 9.37
N GLU A 256 33.38 -8.79 10.48
CA GLU A 256 34.13 -9.81 11.24
C GLU A 256 34.43 -11.06 10.39
N LYS A 257 33.56 -11.38 9.43
CA LYS A 257 33.76 -12.48 8.48
C LYS A 257 34.55 -12.08 7.23
N GLY A 258 34.93 -10.80 7.08
CA GLY A 258 35.63 -10.30 5.90
C GLY A 258 34.78 -10.33 4.63
N LEU A 259 33.45 -10.34 4.75
CA LEU A 259 32.50 -10.41 3.63
C LEU A 259 32.00 -9.02 3.19
N ARG A 260 32.18 -7.99 4.03
CA ARG A 260 31.57 -6.66 3.87
C ARG A 260 31.91 -5.97 2.55
N ASP A 261 33.14 -6.08 2.09
CA ASP A 261 33.63 -5.38 0.90
C ASP A 261 32.93 -5.87 -0.38
N ASN A 262 32.73 -7.19 -0.50
CA ASN A 262 32.01 -7.84 -1.60
C ASN A 262 30.58 -8.30 -1.22
N THR A 263 29.90 -7.52 -0.39
CA THR A 263 28.47 -7.71 -0.11
C THR A 263 27.70 -6.43 -0.45
N ILE A 264 26.71 -6.56 -1.33
CA ILE A 264 25.72 -5.52 -1.60
C ILE A 264 24.72 -5.52 -0.46
N ILE A 265 24.56 -4.39 0.21
CA ILE A 265 23.55 -4.20 1.24
C ILE A 265 22.55 -3.16 0.72
N VAL A 266 21.28 -3.55 0.64
CA VAL A 266 20.16 -2.67 0.35
C VAL A 266 19.33 -2.48 1.62
N PHE A 267 18.85 -1.26 1.85
CA PHE A 267 17.90 -0.93 2.91
C PHE A 267 16.74 -0.14 2.32
N MET A 268 15.50 -0.49 2.67
CA MET A 268 14.31 0.35 2.43
C MET A 268 13.13 -0.01 3.34
N SER A 269 12.09 0.83 3.35
CA SER A 269 10.77 0.50 3.95
C SER A 269 9.80 -0.05 2.91
N ASP A 270 8.88 -0.93 3.31
CA ASP A 270 7.87 -1.48 2.41
C ASP A 270 6.77 -0.48 2.03
N HIS A 271 6.52 0.52 2.87
CA HIS A 271 5.75 1.73 2.55
C HIS A 271 5.90 2.77 3.68
N GLY A 272 5.15 3.87 3.61
CA GLY A 272 5.15 4.91 4.63
C GLY A 272 4.56 4.45 5.98
N HIS A 273 4.90 5.19 7.03
CA HIS A 273 4.44 4.94 8.41
C HIS A 273 2.91 4.84 8.56
N SER A 274 2.47 4.06 9.56
CA SER A 274 1.05 3.96 9.92
C SER A 274 0.61 5.10 10.85
N CYS A 275 -0.65 5.52 10.69
CA CYS A 275 -1.38 6.41 11.61
C CYS A 275 -2.58 5.70 12.27
N GLU A 276 -2.65 4.37 12.18
CA GLU A 276 -3.78 3.60 12.68
C GLU A 276 -3.87 3.66 14.22
N ASP A 277 -5.07 3.48 14.77
CA ASP A 277 -5.31 3.47 16.22
C ASP A 277 -4.46 2.42 16.95
N ARG A 278 -4.19 1.27 16.31
CA ARG A 278 -3.33 0.20 16.84
C ARG A 278 -1.85 0.58 16.88
N ALA A 279 -1.45 1.57 16.09
CA ALA A 279 -0.16 2.23 16.18
C ALA A 279 -0.21 3.43 17.15
N PHE A 280 -1.24 3.55 18.01
CA PHE A 280 -1.47 4.71 18.88
C PHE A 280 -1.59 6.03 18.13
N GLY A 281 -2.13 6.01 16.91
CA GLY A 281 -2.20 7.17 16.02
C GLY A 281 -0.88 7.48 15.30
N GLY A 282 0.13 6.60 15.40
CA GLY A 282 1.35 6.63 14.59
C GLY A 282 2.63 6.80 15.39
N GLY A 283 3.39 7.85 15.10
CA GLY A 283 4.72 8.09 15.68
C GLY A 283 5.84 8.11 14.65
N GLY A 284 5.60 7.60 13.44
CA GLY A 284 6.47 7.85 12.29
C GLY A 284 6.43 9.29 11.80
N TYR A 285 7.46 9.69 11.06
CA TYR A 285 7.64 11.04 10.54
C TYR A 285 8.00 11.02 9.05
N ALA A 286 7.08 11.53 8.24
CA ALA A 286 7.30 11.77 6.82
C ALA A 286 7.69 13.23 6.51
N GLY A 287 7.96 14.06 7.53
CA GLY A 287 8.33 15.46 7.30
C GLY A 287 7.26 16.27 6.59
N PRO A 288 7.61 17.04 5.54
CA PRO A 288 6.65 17.81 4.77
C PRO A 288 5.72 16.90 3.96
N TYR A 289 6.13 15.67 3.62
CA TYR A 289 5.36 14.79 2.75
C TYR A 289 3.99 14.47 3.36
N ARG A 290 2.93 14.71 2.58
CA ARG A 290 1.54 14.46 2.97
C ARG A 290 1.19 12.99 2.86
N GLY A 291 0.25 12.52 3.66
CA GLY A 291 -0.16 11.12 3.68
C GLY A 291 0.72 10.24 4.56
N ALA A 292 0.28 8.99 4.65
CA ALA A 292 0.82 7.91 5.45
C ALA A 292 0.43 6.58 4.76
N LYS A 293 0.67 5.42 5.39
CA LYS A 293 0.13 4.11 4.96
C LYS A 293 -1.30 4.25 4.44
N PHE A 294 -1.63 3.50 3.38
CA PHE A 294 -2.85 3.59 2.55
C PHE A 294 -2.93 4.74 1.54
N SER A 295 -2.14 5.82 1.68
CA SER A 295 -2.22 6.99 0.81
C SER A 295 -1.28 6.93 -0.39
N LEU A 296 -1.72 7.43 -1.54
CA LEU A 296 -0.84 7.71 -2.70
C LEU A 296 -0.18 9.10 -2.68
N PHE A 297 -0.40 9.91 -1.63
CA PHE A 297 0.44 11.09 -1.37
C PHE A 297 1.87 10.66 -0.98
N GLU A 298 2.84 11.57 -1.10
CA GLU A 298 4.27 11.30 -0.94
C GLU A 298 4.59 10.52 0.34
N GLY A 299 3.99 10.85 1.47
CA GLY A 299 4.25 10.22 2.77
C GLY A 299 3.78 8.76 2.90
N GLY A 300 2.94 8.28 1.96
CA GLY A 300 2.51 6.88 1.92
C GLY A 300 3.34 5.99 1.01
N ILE A 301 3.96 6.55 -0.04
CA ILE A 301 4.70 5.79 -1.06
C ILE A 301 6.18 6.17 -1.20
N ARG A 302 6.63 7.32 -0.69
CA ARG A 302 8.04 7.71 -0.67
C ARG A 302 8.70 7.20 0.59
N VAL A 303 9.77 6.43 0.45
CA VAL A 303 10.43 5.72 1.56
C VAL A 303 11.93 6.02 1.60
N PRO A 304 12.61 5.86 2.76
CA PRO A 304 14.06 5.84 2.76
C PRO A 304 14.56 4.64 1.94
N ALA A 305 15.61 4.83 1.14
CA ALA A 305 16.28 3.76 0.42
C ALA A 305 17.79 3.99 0.33
N ILE A 306 18.58 2.94 0.58
CA ILE A 306 20.04 3.00 0.57
C ILE A 306 20.57 1.74 -0.13
N ILE A 307 21.62 1.88 -0.92
CA ILE A 307 22.42 0.76 -1.40
C ILE A 307 23.90 1.04 -1.12
N SER A 308 24.62 0.03 -0.63
CA SER A 308 26.06 0.11 -0.40
C SER A 308 26.74 -1.16 -0.90
N TRP A 309 27.81 -0.98 -1.68
CA TRP A 309 28.73 -2.04 -2.10
C TRP A 309 30.13 -1.43 -2.19
N PRO A 310 30.96 -1.54 -1.12
CA PRO A 310 32.20 -0.77 -0.99
C PRO A 310 33.20 -0.94 -2.13
N GLU A 311 33.21 -2.11 -2.78
CA GLU A 311 34.11 -2.40 -3.89
C GLU A 311 33.75 -1.69 -5.20
N GLN A 312 32.47 -1.40 -5.45
CA GLN A 312 32.01 -0.98 -6.79
C GLN A 312 31.06 0.23 -6.82
N ILE A 313 30.36 0.53 -5.72
CA ILE A 313 29.39 1.64 -5.66
C ILE A 313 30.02 2.86 -4.96
N PRO A 314 29.77 4.09 -5.46
CA PRO A 314 30.31 5.30 -4.85
C PRO A 314 29.83 5.50 -3.41
N LYS A 315 30.72 6.06 -2.58
CA LYS A 315 30.46 6.34 -1.16
C LYS A 315 29.89 7.76 -1.00
N GLY A 316 28.87 7.90 -0.15
CA GLY A 316 28.27 9.18 0.22
C GLY A 316 27.47 9.87 -0.89
N LYS A 317 27.09 9.14 -1.95
CA LYS A 317 26.37 9.71 -3.09
C LYS A 317 24.87 9.86 -2.78
N VAL A 318 24.26 10.90 -3.33
CA VAL A 318 22.82 11.16 -3.20
C VAL A 318 22.20 11.15 -4.59
N VAL A 319 21.19 10.30 -4.79
CA VAL A 319 20.41 10.25 -6.04
C VAL A 319 19.11 11.03 -5.84
N GLY A 320 18.88 11.97 -6.75
CA GLY A 320 17.72 12.87 -6.75
C GLY A 320 16.61 12.38 -7.68
N GLU A 321 16.95 11.54 -8.64
CA GLU A 321 16.06 11.02 -9.67
C GLU A 321 14.99 10.10 -9.04
N PRO A 322 13.73 10.16 -9.52
CA PRO A 322 12.70 9.23 -9.08
C PRO A 322 13.04 7.77 -9.40
N CYS A 323 13.06 6.93 -8.37
CA CYS A 323 13.26 5.48 -8.46
C CYS A 323 12.07 4.72 -7.86
N SER A 324 11.94 3.44 -8.18
CA SER A 324 10.89 2.55 -7.71
C SER A 324 11.45 1.28 -7.05
N SER A 325 10.72 0.69 -6.10
CA SER A 325 11.04 -0.63 -5.56
C SER A 325 11.11 -1.73 -6.63
N MET A 326 10.39 -1.56 -7.74
CA MET A 326 10.44 -2.47 -8.90
C MET A 326 11.82 -2.47 -9.60
N ASP A 327 12.61 -1.42 -9.41
CA ASP A 327 13.90 -1.24 -10.08
C ASP A 327 15.02 -2.10 -9.46
N TRP A 328 14.82 -2.62 -8.25
CA TRP A 328 15.85 -3.44 -7.59
C TRP A 328 16.17 -4.71 -8.37
N LEU A 329 15.15 -5.43 -8.84
CA LEU A 329 15.35 -6.66 -9.61
C LEU A 329 16.20 -6.42 -10.88
N PRO A 330 15.81 -5.53 -11.82
CA PRO A 330 16.63 -5.27 -13.01
C PRO A 330 18.02 -4.71 -12.65
N THR A 331 18.15 -3.94 -11.56
CA THR A 331 19.47 -3.51 -11.07
C THR A 331 20.35 -4.70 -10.68
N PHE A 332 19.82 -5.70 -9.97
CA PHE A 332 20.57 -6.90 -9.62
C PHE A 332 20.87 -7.78 -10.85
N LEU A 333 19.95 -7.86 -11.82
CA LEU A 333 20.20 -8.57 -13.07
C LEU A 333 21.36 -7.95 -13.84
N ASP A 334 21.44 -6.62 -13.92
CA ASP A 334 22.57 -5.93 -14.57
C ASP A 334 23.88 -6.16 -13.81
N ILE A 335 23.87 -6.08 -12.47
CA ILE A 335 25.05 -6.32 -11.62
C ILE A 335 25.58 -7.74 -11.82
N THR A 336 24.68 -8.72 -11.90
CA THR A 336 25.02 -10.15 -12.00
C THR A 336 25.16 -10.64 -13.45
N HIS A 337 24.92 -9.76 -14.42
CA HIS A 337 24.86 -10.06 -15.85
C HIS A 337 23.88 -11.19 -16.19
N ALA A 338 22.76 -11.24 -15.48
CA ALA A 338 21.72 -12.24 -15.66
C ALA A 338 20.67 -11.75 -16.67
N ALA A 339 20.18 -12.67 -17.51
CA ALA A 339 19.05 -12.39 -18.39
C ALA A 339 17.73 -12.45 -17.59
N PRO A 340 16.72 -11.63 -17.93
CA PRO A 340 15.41 -11.74 -17.34
C PRO A 340 14.76 -13.10 -17.70
N LEU A 341 14.08 -13.73 -16.74
CA LEU A 341 13.38 -15.01 -16.92
C LEU A 341 11.96 -14.79 -17.43
N LEU A 342 11.38 -13.62 -17.15
CA LEU A 342 10.10 -13.16 -17.69
C LEU A 342 10.33 -12.09 -18.76
N PRO A 343 9.52 -12.07 -19.83
CA PRO A 343 9.72 -11.16 -20.96
C PRO A 343 9.49 -9.67 -20.63
N THR A 344 8.82 -9.35 -19.52
CA THR A 344 8.48 -7.96 -19.15
C THR A 344 8.67 -7.71 -17.66
N LEU A 345 9.78 -7.08 -17.30
CA LEU A 345 9.94 -6.34 -16.05
C LEU A 345 9.46 -4.91 -16.28
N GLU A 346 8.84 -4.29 -15.26
CA GLU A 346 8.41 -2.88 -15.33
C GLU A 346 9.40 -1.93 -14.65
N GLY A 347 10.26 -2.45 -13.78
CA GLY A 347 11.39 -1.70 -13.24
C GLY A 347 12.47 -1.44 -14.29
N GLU A 348 13.29 -0.43 -14.02
CA GLU A 348 14.48 -0.08 -14.79
C GLU A 348 15.73 -0.14 -13.90
N SER A 349 16.87 -0.56 -14.43
CA SER A 349 18.10 -0.63 -13.65
C SER A 349 18.57 0.75 -13.20
N MET A 350 18.94 0.86 -11.92
CA MET A 350 19.47 2.08 -11.31
C MET A 350 20.98 2.22 -11.43
N LEU A 351 21.69 1.21 -11.95
CA LEU A 351 23.15 1.25 -12.11
C LEU A 351 23.65 2.49 -12.87
N PRO A 352 23.00 2.97 -13.95
CA PRO A 352 23.44 4.18 -14.64
C PRO A 352 23.47 5.42 -13.72
N LEU A 353 22.55 5.51 -12.74
CA LEU A 353 22.47 6.64 -11.81
C LEU A 353 23.69 6.71 -10.89
N PHE A 354 24.27 5.56 -10.54
CA PHE A 354 25.48 5.50 -9.70
C PHE A 354 26.69 6.10 -10.41
N ASN A 355 26.68 6.15 -11.74
CA ASN A 355 27.72 6.75 -12.58
C ASN A 355 27.32 8.12 -13.17
N ASP A 356 26.35 8.81 -12.56
CA ASP A 356 25.87 10.15 -12.97
C ASP A 356 25.26 10.20 -14.38
N ALA A 357 24.82 9.05 -14.91
CA ALA A 357 24.04 9.03 -16.13
C ALA A 357 22.65 9.61 -15.88
N LYS A 358 22.17 10.41 -16.82
CA LYS A 358 20.82 10.97 -16.78
C LYS A 358 19.84 9.95 -17.38
N PRO A 359 18.87 9.42 -16.61
CA PRO A 359 17.89 8.50 -17.15
C PRO A 359 16.93 9.24 -18.08
N GLU A 360 16.29 8.49 -18.98
CA GLU A 360 15.16 9.02 -19.74
C GLU A 360 14.00 9.35 -18.80
N GLU A 361 13.15 10.30 -19.17
CA GLU A 361 11.96 10.60 -18.39
C GLU A 361 10.95 9.45 -18.55
N ARG A 362 10.67 8.76 -17.45
CA ARG A 362 9.63 7.72 -17.39
C ARG A 362 8.40 8.19 -16.61
N THR A 363 7.30 7.47 -16.84
CA THR A 363 6.03 7.70 -16.15
C THR A 363 5.82 6.62 -15.09
N PHE A 364 5.43 7.02 -13.90
CA PHE A 364 5.12 6.11 -12.79
C PHE A 364 3.62 6.03 -12.59
N PHE A 365 3.13 4.83 -12.29
CA PHE A 365 1.72 4.55 -12.07
C PHE A 365 1.52 3.81 -10.76
N TRP A 366 0.43 4.16 -10.06
CA TRP A 366 -0.03 3.47 -8.87
C TRP A 366 -1.53 3.25 -8.95
N LYS A 367 -2.01 2.15 -8.38
CA LYS A 367 -3.43 1.90 -8.17
C LYS A 367 -3.62 0.99 -6.96
N GLN A 368 -4.38 1.48 -5.98
CA GLN A 368 -4.70 0.77 -4.74
C GLN A 368 -6.18 0.96 -4.44
N GLY A 369 -6.97 -0.12 -4.50
CA GLY A 369 -8.42 -0.03 -4.39
C GLY A 369 -9.00 0.92 -5.45
N VAL A 370 -9.73 1.94 -5.01
CA VAL A 370 -10.30 2.99 -5.88
C VAL A 370 -9.33 4.13 -6.19
N GLN A 371 -8.21 4.22 -5.47
CA GLN A 371 -7.22 5.26 -5.68
C GLN A 371 -6.30 4.91 -6.83
N TRP A 372 -5.87 5.93 -7.53
CA TRP A 372 -4.80 5.80 -8.51
C TRP A 372 -3.95 7.06 -8.54
N ALA A 373 -2.71 6.91 -8.99
CA ALA A 373 -1.84 8.04 -9.24
C ALA A 373 -1.01 7.82 -10.50
N VAL A 374 -0.68 8.92 -11.16
CA VAL A 374 0.27 8.97 -12.26
C VAL A 374 1.24 10.12 -12.01
N ARG A 375 2.53 9.87 -12.20
CA ARG A 375 3.57 10.89 -12.11
C ARG A 375 4.42 10.89 -13.37
N ARG A 376 4.61 12.07 -13.96
CA ARG A 376 5.54 12.29 -15.05
C ARG A 376 6.22 13.65 -14.88
N GLY A 377 7.54 13.66 -14.91
CA GLY A 377 8.33 14.85 -14.61
C GLY A 377 7.97 15.42 -13.22
N PRO A 378 7.69 16.73 -13.10
CA PRO A 378 7.37 17.34 -11.82
C PRO A 378 5.90 17.18 -11.42
N TRP A 379 5.03 16.68 -12.31
CA TRP A 379 3.59 16.65 -12.07
C TRP A 379 3.12 15.28 -11.60
N LYS A 380 2.21 15.27 -10.63
CA LYS A 380 1.57 14.09 -10.09
C LYS A 380 0.08 14.33 -9.99
N LEU A 381 -0.72 13.43 -10.54
CA LEU A 381 -2.18 13.44 -10.47
C LEU A 381 -2.64 12.24 -9.67
N ILE A 382 -3.48 12.45 -8.66
CA ILE A 382 -4.12 11.41 -7.86
C ILE A 382 -5.62 11.45 -8.13
N GLY A 383 -6.22 10.30 -8.42
CA GLY A 383 -7.67 10.12 -8.45
C GLY A 383 -8.17 9.45 -7.16
N ASN A 384 -9.29 9.94 -6.65
CA ASN A 384 -9.89 9.52 -5.38
C ASN A 384 -8.88 9.54 -4.21
N PRO A 385 -8.19 10.68 -3.95
CA PRO A 385 -7.15 10.75 -2.92
C PRO A 385 -7.69 10.45 -1.50
N MET A 386 -6.80 9.97 -0.62
CA MET A 386 -7.07 9.70 0.80
C MET A 386 -5.84 10.14 1.56
N ASP A 387 -6.06 10.79 2.69
CA ASP A 387 -4.99 11.30 3.54
C ASP A 387 -5.22 10.88 5.00
N PRO A 388 -4.77 9.68 5.41
CA PRO A 388 -4.86 9.23 6.79
C PRO A 388 -4.03 10.08 7.76
N SER A 389 -3.08 10.89 7.27
CA SER A 389 -2.28 11.78 8.11
C SER A 389 -3.05 13.04 8.52
N ASN A 390 -4.11 13.40 7.78
CA ASN A 390 -4.95 14.57 8.00
C ASN A 390 -4.14 15.88 8.20
N LYS A 391 -2.99 16.02 7.53
CA LYS A 391 -2.10 17.19 7.66
C LYS A 391 -2.71 18.45 7.05
N TYR A 392 -3.46 18.30 5.96
CA TYR A 392 -4.11 19.37 5.24
C TYR A 392 -5.56 18.98 4.91
N PRO A 393 -6.47 19.96 4.77
CA PRO A 393 -7.83 19.69 4.31
C PRO A 393 -7.85 18.90 3.00
N LEU A 394 -8.79 17.95 2.90
CA LEU A 394 -9.10 17.21 1.68
C LEU A 394 -10.62 17.13 1.59
N ASP A 395 -11.19 17.71 0.55
CA ASP A 395 -12.63 17.60 0.27
C ASP A 395 -12.78 16.55 -0.82
N THR A 396 -13.18 15.33 -0.47
CA THR A 396 -13.18 14.18 -1.40
C THR A 396 -14.08 14.38 -2.62
N ASP A 397 -15.08 15.24 -2.53
CA ASP A 397 -15.94 15.60 -3.67
C ASP A 397 -15.26 16.59 -4.62
N LYS A 398 -14.63 17.64 -4.06
CA LYS A 398 -13.96 18.68 -4.86
C LYS A 398 -12.58 18.28 -5.35
N ASP A 399 -11.89 17.46 -4.56
CA ASP A 399 -10.51 17.02 -4.76
C ASP A 399 -10.43 15.60 -5.34
N ALA A 400 -11.53 15.07 -5.88
CA ALA A 400 -11.57 13.75 -6.50
C ALA A 400 -10.46 13.56 -7.56
N LEU A 401 -10.06 14.65 -8.23
CA LEU A 401 -8.80 14.74 -8.98
C LEU A 401 -7.88 15.75 -8.29
N PHE A 402 -6.76 15.29 -7.76
CA PHE A 402 -5.78 16.10 -7.04
C PHE A 402 -4.48 16.20 -7.84
N LEU A 403 -4.21 17.37 -8.39
CA LEU A 403 -2.96 17.65 -9.09
C LEU A 403 -1.97 18.32 -8.13
N SER A 404 -0.75 17.81 -8.07
CA SER A 404 0.36 18.39 -7.30
C SER A 404 1.62 18.51 -8.14
N ASN A 405 2.54 19.36 -7.68
CA ASN A 405 3.91 19.42 -8.17
C ASN A 405 4.88 19.21 -7.00
N PRO A 406 5.27 17.95 -6.70
CA PRO A 406 6.08 17.62 -5.51
C PRO A 406 7.49 18.24 -5.50
N ILE A 407 7.96 18.77 -6.63
CA ILE A 407 9.24 19.50 -6.71
C ILE A 407 9.10 20.92 -6.18
N LEU A 408 7.98 21.59 -6.45
CA LEU A 408 7.70 22.94 -5.97
C LEU A 408 7.05 22.96 -4.58
N ASP A 409 6.12 22.03 -4.35
CA ASP A 409 5.47 21.82 -3.06
C ASP A 409 5.55 20.34 -2.66
N PRO A 410 6.61 19.94 -1.92
CA PRO A 410 6.73 18.55 -1.45
C PRO A 410 5.65 18.18 -0.43
N SER A 411 4.90 19.15 0.10
CA SER A 411 3.82 18.89 1.05
C SER A 411 2.50 18.55 0.40
N GLU A 412 2.36 18.72 -0.91
CA GLU A 412 1.10 18.47 -1.64
C GLU A 412 -0.11 19.12 -0.93
N SER A 413 0.10 20.32 -0.38
CA SER A 413 -0.83 21.00 0.53
C SER A 413 -2.01 21.63 -0.21
N ARG A 414 -1.84 21.90 -1.50
CA ARG A 414 -2.82 22.55 -2.36
C ARG A 414 -3.08 21.72 -3.62
N ASN A 415 -4.35 21.51 -3.92
CA ASN A 415 -4.78 20.97 -5.20
C ASN A 415 -4.61 22.02 -6.31
N LEU A 416 -3.86 21.68 -7.35
CA LEU A 416 -3.58 22.54 -8.51
C LEU A 416 -4.46 22.20 -9.72
N ALA A 417 -5.41 21.27 -9.59
CA ALA A 417 -6.18 20.76 -10.73
C ALA A 417 -6.99 21.85 -11.44
N ALA A 418 -7.57 22.80 -10.69
CA ALA A 418 -8.30 23.93 -11.25
C ALA A 418 -7.40 24.97 -11.94
N ASP A 419 -6.14 25.07 -11.52
CA ASP A 419 -5.18 26.03 -12.05
C ASP A 419 -4.49 25.53 -13.34
N TYR A 420 -4.37 24.21 -13.50
CA TYR A 420 -3.69 23.56 -14.63
C TYR A 420 -4.50 22.41 -15.24
N PRO A 421 -5.72 22.68 -15.78
CA PRO A 421 -6.60 21.65 -16.31
C PRO A 421 -5.97 20.86 -17.47
N GLU A 422 -5.07 21.46 -18.26
CA GLU A 422 -4.35 20.78 -19.33
C GLU A 422 -3.39 19.71 -18.81
N GLN A 423 -2.79 19.91 -17.63
CA GLN A 423 -1.94 18.90 -16.99
C GLN A 423 -2.77 17.75 -16.45
N VAL A 424 -3.95 18.04 -15.89
CA VAL A 424 -4.91 17.02 -15.47
C VAL A 424 -5.28 16.12 -16.65
N GLU A 425 -5.67 16.70 -17.79
CA GLU A 425 -6.03 15.93 -18.99
C GLU A 425 -4.86 15.12 -19.55
N ALA A 426 -3.64 15.70 -19.60
CA ALA A 426 -2.46 15.01 -20.09
C ALA A 426 -2.08 13.80 -19.21
N LEU A 427 -2.07 13.96 -17.89
CA LEU A 427 -1.76 12.89 -16.95
C LEU A 427 -2.87 11.83 -16.92
N LYS A 428 -4.14 12.24 -16.95
CA LYS A 428 -5.28 11.32 -17.07
C LYS A 428 -5.20 10.47 -18.34
N ALA A 429 -4.81 11.07 -19.47
CA ALA A 429 -4.61 10.33 -20.72
C ALA A 429 -3.47 9.31 -20.61
N LEU A 430 -2.36 9.65 -19.93
CA LEU A 430 -1.27 8.71 -19.66
C LEU A 430 -1.75 7.57 -18.74
N TYR A 431 -2.51 7.87 -17.69
CA TYR A 431 -3.09 6.86 -16.81
C TYR A 431 -3.97 5.88 -17.59
N LEU A 432 -4.84 6.37 -18.47
CA LEU A 432 -5.73 5.53 -19.29
C LEU A 432 -5.02 4.72 -20.38
N GLN A 433 -3.74 4.99 -20.67
CA GLN A 433 -2.91 4.15 -21.53
C GLN A 433 -2.27 2.99 -20.76
N TRP A 434 -2.23 3.05 -19.43
CA TRP A 434 -1.67 2.00 -18.61
C TRP A 434 -2.60 0.77 -18.61
N PRO A 435 -2.10 -0.47 -18.85
CA PRO A 435 -2.95 -1.65 -19.04
C PRO A 435 -3.88 -2.02 -17.87
N TYR A 436 -3.61 -1.49 -16.68
CA TYR A 436 -4.36 -1.79 -15.45
C TYR A 436 -5.36 -0.70 -15.05
N SER A 437 -5.42 0.37 -15.85
CA SER A 437 -6.42 1.43 -15.73
C SER A 437 -7.77 1.02 -16.34
N ARG A 438 -8.83 1.68 -15.91
CA ARG A 438 -10.17 1.59 -16.47
C ARG A 438 -10.76 2.99 -16.59
N PRO A 439 -11.56 3.28 -17.64
CA PRO A 439 -12.29 4.55 -17.72
C PRO A 439 -13.16 4.84 -16.50
N THR A 440 -13.66 3.79 -15.83
CA THR A 440 -14.46 3.88 -14.60
C THR A 440 -13.65 4.31 -13.37
N ASP A 441 -12.32 4.25 -13.41
CA ASP A 441 -11.46 4.72 -12.31
C ASP A 441 -11.45 6.25 -12.23
N ILE A 442 -11.76 6.94 -13.34
CA ILE A 442 -11.79 8.40 -13.38
C ILE A 442 -13.02 8.89 -12.61
N PRO A 443 -12.85 9.70 -11.55
CA PRO A 443 -13.98 10.24 -10.81
C PRO A 443 -14.91 11.01 -11.74
N ARG A 444 -16.22 10.74 -11.63
CA ARG A 444 -17.23 11.54 -12.33
C ARG A 444 -17.35 12.86 -11.59
N VAL A 445 -17.06 13.98 -12.26
CA VAL A 445 -17.37 15.31 -11.72
C VAL A 445 -18.89 15.43 -11.63
N LEU A 446 -19.45 15.30 -10.42
CA LEU A 446 -20.87 15.45 -10.19
C LEU A 446 -21.18 16.95 -10.05
N PRO A 447 -22.16 17.50 -10.78
CA PRO A 447 -22.55 18.89 -10.62
C PRO A 447 -23.11 19.13 -9.20
N PRO A 448 -22.97 20.35 -8.64
CA PRO A 448 -23.60 20.71 -7.38
C PRO A 448 -25.10 20.35 -7.39
N LEU A 449 -25.59 19.77 -6.31
CA LEU A 449 -27.00 19.41 -6.18
C LEU A 449 -27.86 20.67 -6.08
N GLN A 450 -28.86 20.76 -6.94
CA GLN A 450 -30.02 21.62 -6.70
C GLN A 450 -31.13 20.72 -6.12
N ASN A 451 -31.10 20.52 -4.81
CA ASN A 451 -32.08 19.68 -4.12
C ASN A 451 -33.11 20.55 -3.38
N LYS A 452 -34.36 20.56 -3.81
CA LYS A 452 -35.47 21.24 -3.12
C LYS A 452 -35.73 20.67 -1.72
N ALA A 453 -35.32 19.43 -1.46
CA ALA A 453 -35.47 18.81 -0.15
C ALA A 453 -34.45 19.30 0.89
N SER A 454 -33.36 19.97 0.50
CA SER A 454 -32.28 20.30 1.42
C SER A 454 -32.65 21.34 2.50
N SER A 455 -33.70 22.11 2.27
CA SER A 455 -34.30 23.00 3.28
C SER A 455 -35.45 22.36 4.06
N GLY A 456 -35.73 21.09 3.81
CA GLY A 456 -36.83 20.32 4.40
C GLY A 456 -36.43 19.55 5.66
N LYS A 457 -37.18 18.48 5.94
CA LYS A 457 -36.89 17.52 7.00
C LYS A 457 -36.97 16.11 6.45
N ALA A 458 -36.15 15.22 6.98
CA ALA A 458 -36.22 13.80 6.70
C ALA A 458 -36.50 13.04 7.99
N SER A 459 -37.25 11.94 7.87
CA SER A 459 -37.51 11.01 8.97
C SER A 459 -37.36 9.57 8.49
N LEU A 460 -36.82 8.72 9.35
CA LEU A 460 -36.62 7.30 9.08
C LEU A 460 -37.59 6.49 9.92
N GLN A 461 -38.34 5.60 9.27
CA GLN A 461 -39.16 4.61 9.97
C GLN A 461 -38.33 3.37 10.33
N THR A 462 -37.36 3.01 9.49
CA THR A 462 -36.35 2.00 9.82
C THR A 462 -35.08 2.67 10.35
N LYS A 463 -34.59 2.27 11.52
CA LYS A 463 -33.31 2.78 12.04
C LYS A 463 -32.12 2.20 11.26
N PRO A 464 -31.15 3.03 10.84
CA PRO A 464 -29.93 2.55 10.22
C PRO A 464 -29.08 1.80 11.27
N HIS A 465 -28.15 0.99 10.79
CA HIS A 465 -27.20 0.32 11.66
C HIS A 465 -26.25 1.34 12.32
N PRO A 466 -25.94 1.24 13.63
CA PRO A 466 -25.12 2.24 14.33
C PRO A 466 -23.76 2.52 13.70
N LYS A 467 -23.16 1.51 13.06
CA LYS A 467 -21.87 1.63 12.35
C LYS A 467 -21.93 2.58 11.14
N TYR A 468 -23.08 2.66 10.47
CA TYR A 468 -23.28 3.41 9.23
C TYR A 468 -24.54 4.26 9.36
N ALA A 469 -24.61 5.03 10.44
CA ALA A 469 -25.75 5.88 10.76
C ALA A 469 -25.60 7.31 10.22
N ALA A 470 -24.42 7.71 9.75
CA ALA A 470 -24.11 9.05 9.25
C ALA A 470 -24.72 10.15 10.16
N GLN A 471 -25.35 11.17 9.59
CA GLN A 471 -26.10 12.19 10.34
C GLN A 471 -27.57 11.80 10.58
N GLY A 472 -27.86 10.50 10.58
CA GLY A 472 -29.22 9.96 10.66
C GLY A 472 -30.05 10.33 9.43
N ALA A 473 -31.33 10.64 9.63
CA ALA A 473 -32.23 10.96 8.51
C ALA A 473 -31.77 12.19 7.69
N ALA A 474 -31.02 13.12 8.29
CA ALA A 474 -30.51 14.31 7.61
C ALA A 474 -29.63 13.98 6.40
N THR A 475 -28.90 12.85 6.45
CA THR A 475 -28.07 12.31 5.35
C THR A 475 -28.84 12.12 4.04
N LEU A 476 -30.17 12.03 4.09
CA LEU A 476 -30.99 11.91 2.88
C LEU A 476 -31.20 13.25 2.16
N ILE A 477 -30.86 14.39 2.76
CA ILE A 477 -31.18 15.72 2.23
C ILE A 477 -30.10 16.77 2.56
N ASP A 478 -28.89 16.36 2.93
CA ASP A 478 -27.85 17.29 3.40
C ASP A 478 -27.01 17.87 2.24
N ASN A 479 -27.30 17.48 0.99
CA ASN A 479 -26.53 17.80 -0.21
C ASN A 479 -25.10 17.25 -0.19
N GLN A 480 -24.79 16.27 0.66
CA GLN A 480 -23.50 15.60 0.70
C GLN A 480 -23.62 14.25 0.01
N ARG A 481 -22.98 14.11 -1.14
CA ARG A 481 -23.06 12.89 -1.93
C ARG A 481 -22.09 11.86 -1.37
N GLY A 482 -22.58 10.68 -1.04
CA GLY A 482 -21.76 9.50 -0.87
C GLY A 482 -21.01 9.15 -2.16
N SER A 483 -19.74 8.79 -1.97
CA SER A 483 -18.83 8.27 -2.98
C SER A 483 -18.98 6.76 -3.11
N ALA A 484 -18.24 6.15 -4.05
CA ALA A 484 -18.18 4.69 -4.16
C ALA A 484 -17.37 4.04 -3.00
N ASP A 485 -16.73 4.84 -2.14
CA ASP A 485 -16.18 4.41 -0.87
C ASP A 485 -17.23 4.63 0.23
N PHE A 486 -17.85 3.54 0.68
CA PHE A 486 -18.90 3.59 1.69
C PHE A 486 -18.42 4.07 3.07
N SER A 487 -17.10 4.18 3.29
CA SER A 487 -16.51 4.60 4.55
C SER A 487 -16.40 6.12 4.72
N ASP A 488 -16.78 6.89 3.70
CA ASP A 488 -16.76 8.36 3.70
C ASP A 488 -17.73 9.01 4.72
N GLY A 489 -18.63 8.23 5.31
CA GLY A 489 -19.57 8.70 6.33
C GLY A 489 -20.82 9.37 5.79
N HIS A 490 -21.05 9.33 4.48
CA HIS A 490 -22.21 9.94 3.81
C HIS A 490 -23.32 8.93 3.48
N TRP A 491 -23.20 7.68 3.92
CA TRP A 491 -24.18 6.62 3.64
C TRP A 491 -24.96 6.18 4.88
N LEU A 492 -26.25 5.87 4.68
CA LEU A 492 -27.06 5.12 5.64
C LEU A 492 -27.04 3.63 5.30
N GLY A 493 -26.50 2.82 6.20
CA GLY A 493 -26.41 1.36 6.04
C GLY A 493 -27.51 0.61 6.78
N PHE A 494 -28.15 -0.33 6.08
CA PHE A 494 -29.21 -1.21 6.60
C PHE A 494 -28.86 -2.68 6.35
N GLU A 495 -28.59 -3.43 7.42
CA GLU A 495 -28.33 -4.88 7.35
C GLU A 495 -29.66 -5.65 7.37
N GLU A 496 -29.91 -6.48 6.35
CA GLU A 496 -31.10 -7.34 6.17
C GLU A 496 -32.46 -6.63 6.21
N ARG A 497 -32.47 -5.29 6.20
CA ARG A 497 -33.68 -4.48 6.39
C ARG A 497 -33.85 -3.48 5.26
N ASP A 498 -35.11 -3.27 4.91
CA ASP A 498 -35.53 -2.22 3.99
C ASP A 498 -35.32 -0.84 4.63
N MET A 499 -34.95 0.13 3.80
CA MET A 499 -35.01 1.53 4.22
C MET A 499 -36.42 2.06 3.94
N GLU A 500 -37.05 2.66 4.96
CA GLU A 500 -38.27 3.46 4.79
C GLU A 500 -38.06 4.85 5.37
N ALA A 501 -38.27 5.86 4.52
CA ALA A 501 -38.10 7.27 4.86
C ALA A 501 -39.30 8.11 4.41
N VAL A 502 -39.50 9.24 5.09
CA VAL A 502 -40.38 10.32 4.63
C VAL A 502 -39.58 11.61 4.58
N ILE A 503 -39.58 12.23 3.39
CA ILE A 503 -39.04 13.56 3.14
C ILE A 503 -40.19 14.57 3.17
N GLU A 504 -40.10 15.55 4.06
CA GLU A 504 -40.99 16.69 4.17
C GLU A 504 -40.30 17.92 3.56
N LEU A 505 -40.80 18.38 2.42
CA LEU A 505 -40.44 19.65 1.81
C LEU A 505 -40.94 20.83 2.67
N PRO A 506 -40.29 22.00 2.61
CA PRO A 506 -40.65 23.15 3.45
C PRO A 506 -42.09 23.63 3.22
N GLU A 507 -42.61 23.45 2.02
CA GLU A 507 -43.98 23.79 1.64
C GLU A 507 -44.49 22.86 0.52
N VAL A 508 -45.78 22.98 0.16
CA VAL A 508 -46.31 22.33 -1.05
C VAL A 508 -45.74 23.05 -2.26
N MET A 509 -44.94 22.36 -3.06
CA MET A 509 -44.28 22.95 -4.22
C MET A 509 -44.32 22.02 -5.43
N ASP A 510 -44.21 22.60 -6.62
CA ASP A 510 -44.08 21.82 -7.84
C ASP A 510 -42.69 21.19 -7.92
N ILE A 511 -42.67 19.86 -8.06
CA ILE A 511 -41.45 19.07 -8.23
C ILE A 511 -41.56 18.29 -9.54
N ALA A 512 -40.44 18.16 -10.25
CA ALA A 512 -40.37 17.47 -11.52
C ALA A 512 -40.01 15.99 -11.33
N SER A 513 -38.99 15.73 -10.52
CA SER A 513 -38.49 14.38 -10.27
C SER A 513 -38.00 14.20 -8.85
N VAL A 514 -37.92 12.93 -8.44
CA VAL A 514 -37.21 12.49 -7.24
C VAL A 514 -36.19 11.45 -7.65
N LYS A 515 -34.96 11.58 -7.16
CA LYS A 515 -33.88 10.61 -7.38
C LYS A 515 -33.41 10.09 -6.04
N VAL A 516 -33.19 8.78 -5.95
CA VAL A 516 -32.68 8.12 -4.74
C VAL A 516 -31.38 7.43 -5.10
N ARG A 517 -30.29 7.78 -4.41
CA ARG A 517 -28.97 7.21 -4.66
C ARG A 517 -28.73 5.97 -3.81
N CYS A 518 -28.21 4.91 -4.41
CA CYS A 518 -27.88 3.66 -3.72
C CYS A 518 -26.51 3.16 -4.14
N LEU A 519 -25.75 2.65 -3.20
CA LEU A 519 -24.43 2.06 -3.44
C LEU A 519 -24.53 0.56 -3.65
N GLN A 520 -23.68 0.04 -4.53
CA GLN A 520 -23.26 -1.35 -4.55
C GLN A 520 -21.74 -1.45 -4.49
N ASN A 521 -21.28 -2.33 -3.61
CA ASN A 521 -19.89 -2.68 -3.41
C ASN A 521 -19.87 -4.18 -3.05
N LEU A 522 -19.67 -5.02 -4.06
CA LEU A 522 -19.82 -6.48 -3.94
C LEU A 522 -18.79 -7.09 -2.98
N ASP A 523 -17.58 -6.53 -2.95
CA ASP A 523 -16.54 -6.96 -2.01
C ASP A 523 -16.89 -6.69 -0.54
N SER A 524 -17.79 -5.74 -0.30
CA SER A 524 -18.26 -5.36 1.04
C SER A 524 -19.69 -5.81 1.33
N TYR A 525 -20.23 -6.73 0.53
CA TYR A 525 -21.57 -7.29 0.69
C TYR A 525 -22.68 -6.21 0.63
N ILE A 526 -22.42 -5.12 -0.09
CA ILE A 526 -23.37 -4.02 -0.31
C ILE A 526 -23.99 -4.21 -1.69
N PHE A 527 -25.31 -4.35 -1.76
CA PHE A 527 -26.04 -4.61 -3.00
C PHE A 527 -27.05 -3.51 -3.30
N LEU A 528 -27.25 -3.24 -4.59
CA LEU A 528 -28.36 -2.39 -5.03
C LEU A 528 -29.70 -2.98 -4.57
N PRO A 529 -30.66 -2.13 -4.14
CA PRO A 529 -31.96 -2.61 -3.72
C PRO A 529 -32.67 -3.34 -4.86
N LYS A 530 -33.46 -4.37 -4.55
CA LYS A 530 -34.30 -5.08 -5.54
C LYS A 530 -35.16 -4.10 -6.34
N ARG A 531 -35.68 -3.11 -5.62
CA ARG A 531 -36.43 -1.99 -6.14
C ARG A 531 -36.44 -0.84 -5.15
N VAL A 532 -36.64 0.37 -5.67
CA VAL A 532 -36.98 1.55 -4.88
C VAL A 532 -38.37 2.00 -5.26
N SER A 533 -39.17 2.41 -4.27
CA SER A 533 -40.53 2.92 -4.48
C SER A 533 -40.69 4.30 -3.88
N ALA A 534 -41.40 5.18 -4.59
CA ALA A 534 -41.75 6.52 -4.14
C ALA A 534 -43.27 6.74 -4.18
N ALA A 535 -43.81 7.39 -3.16
CA ALA A 535 -45.20 7.84 -3.10
C ALA A 535 -45.28 9.30 -2.62
N PHE A 536 -46.22 10.06 -3.15
CA PHE A 536 -46.25 11.52 -3.03
C PHE A 536 -47.52 11.98 -2.31
N SER A 537 -47.43 12.99 -1.46
CA SER A 537 -48.55 13.56 -0.73
C SER A 537 -48.39 15.06 -0.51
N GLN A 538 -49.50 15.79 -0.37
CA GLN A 538 -49.49 17.20 0.02
C GLN A 538 -49.75 17.40 1.52
N ASP A 539 -50.38 16.44 2.20
CA ASP A 539 -50.84 16.54 3.59
C ASP A 539 -50.18 15.54 4.55
N GLY A 540 -49.35 14.63 4.03
CA GLY A 540 -48.62 13.62 4.80
C GLY A 540 -49.48 12.45 5.26
N LYS A 541 -50.77 12.41 4.85
CA LYS A 541 -51.73 11.35 5.20
C LYS A 541 -52.20 10.59 3.97
N ASN A 542 -52.55 11.31 2.91
CA ASN A 542 -53.06 10.76 1.67
C ASN A 542 -51.93 10.70 0.64
N TYR A 543 -51.32 9.52 0.51
CA TYR A 543 -50.25 9.29 -0.47
C TYR A 543 -50.82 8.76 -1.79
N SER A 544 -50.17 9.14 -2.88
CA SER A 544 -50.39 8.53 -4.19
C SER A 544 -50.10 7.04 -4.14
N LYS A 545 -50.57 6.31 -5.16
CA LYS A 545 -50.11 4.93 -5.38
C LYS A 545 -48.58 4.95 -5.55
N PRO A 546 -47.83 4.06 -4.86
CA PRO A 546 -46.38 4.01 -5.02
C PRO A 546 -45.99 3.66 -6.44
N VAL A 547 -44.99 4.38 -6.96
CA VAL A 547 -44.29 4.06 -8.22
C VAL A 547 -43.01 3.34 -7.85
N SER A 548 -42.71 2.21 -8.48
CA SER A 548 -41.54 1.39 -8.18
C SER A 548 -40.62 1.27 -9.40
N VAL A 549 -39.32 1.43 -9.18
CA VAL A 549 -38.26 1.17 -10.16
C VAL A 549 -37.42 0.01 -9.66
N ALA A 550 -37.29 -1.05 -10.47
CA ALA A 550 -36.43 -2.19 -10.16
C ALA A 550 -34.98 -1.90 -10.53
N ARG A 551 -34.02 -2.55 -9.89
CA ARG A 551 -32.60 -2.43 -10.26
C ARG A 551 -32.37 -2.79 -11.72
N ASN A 552 -31.38 -2.16 -12.35
CA ASN A 552 -30.96 -2.52 -13.70
C ASN A 552 -30.18 -3.84 -13.69
N PRO A 553 -30.66 -4.92 -14.36
CA PRO A 553 -29.98 -6.22 -14.36
C PRO A 553 -28.56 -6.16 -14.94
N LYS A 554 -28.26 -5.18 -15.81
CA LYS A 554 -26.91 -5.03 -16.38
C LYS A 554 -25.87 -4.56 -15.37
N LEU A 555 -26.30 -3.99 -14.25
CA LEU A 555 -25.41 -3.50 -13.19
C LEU A 555 -25.25 -4.52 -12.06
N GLU A 556 -25.93 -5.67 -12.13
CA GLU A 556 -25.98 -6.66 -11.05
C GLU A 556 -24.59 -7.22 -10.71
N GLU A 557 -23.72 -7.38 -11.70
CA GLU A 557 -22.35 -7.90 -11.53
C GLU A 557 -21.27 -6.79 -11.47
N GLU A 558 -21.65 -5.51 -11.55
CA GLU A 558 -20.69 -4.40 -11.48
C GLU A 558 -20.14 -4.26 -10.04
N PRO A 559 -18.83 -4.39 -9.81
CA PRO A 559 -18.29 -4.61 -8.47
C PRO A 559 -18.44 -3.40 -7.53
N ASN A 560 -18.38 -2.18 -8.06
CA ASN A 560 -18.52 -0.96 -7.26
C ASN A 560 -19.18 0.17 -8.06
N ILE A 561 -20.40 0.56 -7.69
CA ILE A 561 -21.18 1.57 -8.42
C ILE A 561 -22.19 2.28 -7.52
N VAL A 562 -22.46 3.56 -7.82
CA VAL A 562 -23.61 4.29 -7.29
C VAL A 562 -24.67 4.41 -8.37
N GLU A 563 -25.89 3.93 -8.11
CA GLU A 563 -27.05 4.02 -9.02
C GLU A 563 -28.07 5.05 -8.51
N GLU A 564 -28.69 5.78 -9.44
CA GLU A 564 -29.78 6.72 -9.17
C GLU A 564 -31.12 6.14 -9.63
N PHE A 565 -32.03 5.88 -8.69
CA PHE A 565 -33.41 5.48 -8.97
C PHE A 565 -34.26 6.73 -9.16
N THR A 566 -34.71 6.99 -10.39
CA THR A 566 -35.44 8.21 -10.75
C THR A 566 -36.94 7.98 -10.87
N PHE A 567 -37.72 8.89 -10.30
CA PHE A 567 -39.19 8.90 -10.31
C PHE A 567 -39.69 10.22 -10.87
N GLU A 568 -40.61 10.17 -11.84
CA GLU A 568 -41.38 11.35 -12.21
C GLU A 568 -42.38 11.69 -11.10
N ALA A 569 -42.43 12.95 -10.71
CA ALA A 569 -43.33 13.41 -9.66
C ALA A 569 -44.65 13.93 -10.25
N PRO A 570 -45.78 13.77 -9.53
CA PRO A 570 -47.10 14.19 -10.02
C PRO A 570 -47.33 15.72 -10.02
N GLY A 571 -46.28 16.53 -9.88
CA GLY A 571 -46.34 17.98 -9.66
C GLY A 571 -46.37 18.35 -8.18
N LYS A 572 -47.36 19.13 -7.74
CA LYS A 572 -47.45 19.66 -6.37
C LYS A 572 -47.37 18.60 -5.28
N THR A 573 -46.29 18.65 -4.52
CA THR A 573 -45.94 17.69 -3.46
C THR A 573 -45.38 18.42 -2.25
N ARG A 574 -45.59 17.85 -1.06
CA ARG A 574 -44.89 18.26 0.17
C ARG A 574 -44.21 17.09 0.87
N PHE A 575 -44.82 15.90 0.85
CA PHE A 575 -44.29 14.71 1.50
C PHE A 575 -44.00 13.64 0.47
N ILE A 576 -42.81 13.04 0.56
CA ILE A 576 -42.37 11.96 -0.31
C ILE A 576 -42.02 10.78 0.60
N ARG A 577 -42.75 9.67 0.47
CA ARG A 577 -42.41 8.41 1.15
C ARG A 577 -41.58 7.56 0.21
N ILE A 578 -40.44 7.08 0.70
CA ILE A 578 -39.48 6.26 -0.05
C ILE A 578 -39.29 4.93 0.65
N ILE A 579 -39.30 3.85 -0.12
CA ILE A 579 -38.98 2.50 0.36
C ILE A 579 -37.95 1.89 -0.59
N ALA A 580 -36.76 1.59 -0.09
CA ALA A 580 -35.75 0.82 -0.80
C ALA A 580 -35.71 -0.61 -0.24
N THR A 581 -36.05 -1.58 -1.09
CA THR A 581 -36.18 -2.99 -0.70
C THR A 581 -34.84 -3.70 -0.75
N ASN A 582 -34.40 -4.23 0.38
CA ASN A 582 -33.12 -4.89 0.55
C ASN A 582 -33.10 -6.27 -0.16
N GLU A 583 -31.92 -6.71 -0.57
CA GLU A 583 -31.70 -8.05 -1.10
C GLU A 583 -31.98 -9.12 -0.03
N GLY A 584 -31.72 -8.80 1.24
CA GLY A 584 -31.90 -9.67 2.40
C GLY A 584 -30.67 -10.55 2.61
N THR A 585 -30.38 -11.42 1.65
CA THR A 585 -29.17 -12.25 1.62
C THR A 585 -28.48 -12.16 0.26
N ALA A 586 -27.18 -12.50 0.21
CA ALA A 586 -26.40 -12.38 -1.00
C ALA A 586 -26.93 -13.34 -2.08
N PRO A 587 -27.02 -12.89 -3.35
CA PRO A 587 -27.50 -13.72 -4.46
C PRO A 587 -26.64 -14.97 -4.69
N ALA A 588 -27.24 -15.99 -5.30
CA ALA A 588 -26.59 -17.29 -5.55
C ALA A 588 -25.33 -17.21 -6.43
N TRP A 589 -25.23 -16.18 -7.28
CA TRP A 589 -24.08 -15.96 -8.15
C TRP A 589 -22.88 -15.32 -7.41
N HIS A 590 -23.10 -14.72 -6.25
CA HIS A 590 -22.06 -14.03 -5.50
C HIS A 590 -21.25 -15.00 -4.63
N LYS A 591 -19.95 -14.74 -4.43
CA LYS A 591 -19.04 -15.57 -3.60
C LYS A 591 -19.53 -15.78 -2.16
N ALA A 592 -20.41 -14.90 -1.68
CA ALA A 592 -21.00 -14.90 -0.35
C ALA A 592 -22.44 -15.42 -0.31
N ALA A 593 -22.88 -16.18 -1.30
CA ALA A 593 -24.27 -16.60 -1.44
C ALA A 593 -24.89 -17.10 -0.12
N GLY A 594 -26.02 -16.49 0.27
CA GLY A 594 -26.73 -16.81 1.51
C GLY A 594 -26.30 -16.00 2.74
N ASP A 595 -25.18 -15.28 2.70
CA ASP A 595 -24.77 -14.38 3.78
C ASP A 595 -25.65 -13.13 3.85
N LYS A 596 -25.63 -12.46 5.00
CA LYS A 596 -26.31 -11.17 5.21
C LYS A 596 -25.72 -10.09 4.32
N VAL A 597 -26.57 -9.18 3.89
CA VAL A 597 -26.16 -8.08 3.00
C VAL A 597 -26.62 -6.73 3.51
N TRP A 598 -25.91 -5.73 3.03
CA TRP A 598 -26.14 -4.34 3.31
C TRP A 598 -26.90 -3.67 2.16
N LEU A 599 -27.84 -2.80 2.53
CA LEU A 599 -28.39 -1.77 1.67
C LEU A 599 -27.82 -0.43 2.11
N PHE A 600 -27.20 0.29 1.18
CA PHE A 600 -26.66 1.62 1.42
C PHE A 600 -27.43 2.64 0.58
N VAL A 601 -27.99 3.64 1.26
CA VAL A 601 -28.76 4.72 0.62
C VAL A 601 -28.24 6.05 1.10
N ASP A 602 -28.06 6.97 0.17
CA ASP A 602 -27.78 8.38 0.45
C ASP A 602 -28.67 9.27 -0.42
N GLU A 603 -28.67 10.56 -0.10
CA GLU A 603 -29.22 11.67 -0.88
C GLU A 603 -30.47 11.38 -1.75
N VAL A 604 -31.62 11.85 -1.25
CA VAL A 604 -32.87 11.97 -2.00
C VAL A 604 -32.90 13.34 -2.65
N VAL A 605 -32.63 13.39 -3.95
CA VAL A 605 -32.61 14.62 -4.73
C VAL A 605 -34.01 14.92 -5.26
N VAL A 606 -34.56 16.07 -4.92
CA VAL A 606 -35.86 16.56 -5.40
C VAL A 606 -35.66 17.76 -6.31
N GLU A 607 -36.05 17.63 -7.57
CA GLU A 607 -35.82 18.65 -8.63
C GLU A 607 -37.02 19.56 -8.90
#